data_AF-A0A946UNW4-F1
#
_entry.id   AF-A0A946UNW4-F1
#
_cell.length_a   1.000
_cell.length_b   1.000
_cell.length_c   1.000
_cell.angle_alpha   90.00
_cell.angle_beta   90.00
_cell.angle_gamma   90.00
#
_symmetry.space_group_name_H-M   'P 1'
#
loop_
_entity.id
_entity.type
_entity.pdbx_description
1 polymer ?
#
loop_
_entity_poly.entity_id
_entity_poly.type
_entity_poly.pdbx_seq_one_letter_code
_entity_poly.pdbx_strand_id
1 'polypeptide(L)'
;MKIKTAALTAFMLLAWIDGAFADAGDRIEERFDNRGDRIEERLDNRGDRIEDRLDNKGDRIDERLDNRGDRIDANLDRKSDRAEAAGRDGLAQRLDNKGDRIDRRLDNRGDRADQRLDNRGDRIDNRLDNRGHRADRRNDRRGQRINARTDRRQANRSGRRR
;
A
#
# COMPACT_ATOMS: atom_id res chain seq x y z
N MET A 1 -29.66 61.05 14.30
CA MET A 1 -29.12 59.87 15.03
C MET A 1 -29.42 58.53 14.36
N LYS A 2 -30.64 58.27 13.87
CA LYS A 2 -31.06 56.97 13.29
C LYS A 2 -30.19 56.41 12.14
N ILE A 3 -29.63 57.29 11.29
CA ILE A 3 -28.77 56.89 10.16
C ILE A 3 -27.40 56.37 10.65
N LYS A 4 -26.81 57.00 11.67
CA LYS A 4 -25.52 56.58 12.24
C LYS A 4 -25.61 55.21 12.92
N THR A 5 -26.72 54.93 13.60
CA THR A 5 -26.99 53.63 14.23
C THR A 5 -27.18 52.50 13.22
N ALA A 6 -27.86 52.76 12.09
CA ALA A 6 -28.04 51.76 11.04
C ALA A 6 -26.73 51.40 10.32
N ALA A 7 -25.85 52.38 10.12
CA ALA A 7 -24.52 52.14 9.54
C ALA A 7 -23.62 51.29 10.46
N LEU A 8 -23.68 51.54 11.77
CA LEU A 8 -22.92 50.80 12.78
C LEU A 8 -23.37 49.34 12.90
N THR A 9 -24.68 49.08 12.88
CA THR A 9 -25.21 47.72 12.92
C THR A 9 -24.89 46.95 11.64
N ALA A 10 -24.97 47.59 10.47
CA ALA A 10 -24.55 46.98 9.21
C ALA A 10 -23.06 46.64 9.20
N PHE A 11 -22.21 47.50 9.76
CA PHE A 11 -20.77 47.26 9.88
C PHE A 11 -20.45 46.08 10.81
N MET A 12 -21.06 46.03 12.01
CA MET A 12 -20.90 44.90 12.94
C MET A 12 -21.40 43.59 12.34
N LEU A 13 -22.54 43.60 11.65
CA LEU A 13 -23.07 42.41 10.98
C LEU A 13 -22.08 41.90 9.91
N LEU A 14 -21.50 42.79 9.13
CA LEU A 14 -20.48 42.43 8.13
C LEU A 14 -19.23 41.84 8.78
N ALA A 15 -18.72 42.44 9.86
CA ALA A 15 -17.55 41.93 10.57
C ALA A 15 -17.80 40.54 11.20
N TRP A 16 -18.99 40.32 11.76
CA TRP A 16 -19.40 39.01 12.28
C TRP A 16 -19.47 37.95 11.17
N ILE A 17 -20.05 38.31 10.02
CA ILE A 17 -20.12 37.44 8.84
C ILE A 17 -18.71 37.11 8.32
N ASP A 18 -17.79 38.07 8.28
CA ASP A 18 -16.40 37.85 7.83
C ASP A 18 -15.66 36.86 8.75
N GLY A 19 -15.79 37.02 10.08
CA GLY A 19 -15.24 36.08 11.05
C GLY A 19 -15.83 34.67 10.94
N ALA A 20 -17.15 34.56 10.75
CA ALA A 20 -17.83 33.28 10.56
C ALA A 20 -17.39 32.56 9.26
N PHE A 21 -17.03 33.30 8.22
CA PHE A 21 -16.53 32.73 6.98
C PHE A 21 -15.06 32.29 7.06
N ALA A 22 -14.22 33.02 7.80
CA ALA A 22 -12.84 32.59 8.06
C ALA A 22 -12.83 31.27 8.84
N ASP A 23 -13.59 31.19 9.94
CA ASP A 23 -13.76 29.97 10.73
C ASP A 23 -14.34 28.80 9.89
N ALA A 24 -15.25 29.09 8.96
CA ALA A 24 -15.73 28.07 8.03
C ALA A 24 -14.66 27.61 7.01
N GLY A 25 -13.74 28.48 6.61
CA GLY A 25 -12.59 28.14 5.76
C GLY A 25 -11.63 27.21 6.48
N ASP A 26 -11.21 27.59 7.68
CA ASP A 26 -10.28 26.83 8.52
C ASP A 26 -10.82 25.43 8.83
N ARG A 27 -12.10 25.31 9.19
CA ARG A 27 -12.76 24.01 9.42
C ARG A 27 -12.84 23.13 8.19
N ILE A 28 -12.89 23.73 6.99
CA ILE A 28 -12.93 22.98 5.75
C ILE A 28 -11.53 22.45 5.43
N GLU A 29 -10.49 23.27 5.60
CA GLU A 29 -9.09 22.87 5.46
C GLU A 29 -8.74 21.72 6.41
N GLU A 30 -9.06 21.89 7.70
CA GLU A 30 -8.87 20.85 8.72
C GLU A 30 -9.58 19.53 8.35
N ARG A 31 -10.78 19.60 7.76
CA ARG A 31 -11.50 18.39 7.30
C ARG A 31 -10.83 17.71 6.11
N PHE A 32 -10.12 18.44 5.26
CA PHE A 32 -9.39 17.87 4.13
C PHE A 32 -8.08 17.24 4.58
N ASP A 33 -7.37 17.85 5.51
CA ASP A 33 -6.15 17.29 6.11
C ASP A 33 -6.47 16.00 6.84
N ASN A 34 -7.45 16.03 7.75
CA ASN A 34 -7.97 14.84 8.44
C ASN A 34 -8.49 13.72 7.50
N ARG A 35 -8.83 14.08 6.25
CA ARG A 35 -9.24 13.11 5.24
C ARG A 35 -8.03 12.57 4.48
N GLY A 36 -7.02 13.39 4.25
CA GLY A 36 -5.72 12.99 3.71
C GLY A 36 -5.07 11.94 4.60
N ASP A 37 -4.91 12.26 5.89
CA ASP A 37 -4.33 11.37 6.90
C ASP A 37 -5.06 10.02 6.95
N ARG A 38 -6.40 10.06 6.94
CA ARG A 38 -7.23 8.83 6.91
C ARG A 38 -7.12 8.03 5.62
N ILE A 39 -6.73 8.64 4.50
CA ILE A 39 -6.48 7.91 3.26
C ILE A 39 -5.11 7.25 3.33
N GLU A 40 -4.09 7.98 3.77
CA GLU A 40 -2.72 7.49 3.97
C GLU A 40 -2.71 6.30 4.92
N GLU A 41 -3.27 6.46 6.13
CA GLU A 41 -3.40 5.38 7.12
C GLU A 41 -4.08 4.14 6.54
N ARG A 42 -5.10 4.30 5.69
CA ARG A 42 -5.79 3.17 5.06
C ARG A 42 -5.00 2.51 3.93
N LEU A 43 -4.10 3.24 3.28
CA LEU A 43 -3.20 2.69 2.26
C LEU A 43 -2.08 1.91 2.94
N ASP A 44 -1.49 2.45 4.01
CA ASP A 44 -0.43 1.81 4.79
C ASP A 44 -0.93 0.51 5.41
N ASN A 45 -2.04 0.57 6.16
CA ASN A 45 -2.70 -0.63 6.72
C ASN A 45 -3.06 -1.68 5.67
N ARG A 46 -3.25 -1.25 4.41
CA ARG A 46 -3.52 -2.17 3.30
C ARG A 46 -2.22 -2.73 2.72
N GLY A 47 -1.15 -1.94 2.67
CA GLY A 47 0.21 -2.36 2.34
C GLY A 47 0.66 -3.47 3.27
N ASP A 48 0.69 -3.21 4.58
CA ASP A 48 1.11 -4.15 5.62
C ASP A 48 0.37 -5.49 5.50
N ARG A 49 -0.97 -5.45 5.39
CA ARG A 49 -1.80 -6.66 5.23
C ARG A 49 -1.51 -7.44 3.96
N ILE A 50 -1.01 -6.79 2.92
CA ILE A 50 -0.64 -7.47 1.67
C ILE A 50 0.75 -8.07 1.82
N GLU A 51 1.71 -7.34 2.39
CA GLU A 51 3.04 -7.83 2.73
C GLU A 51 2.97 -9.09 3.59
N ASP A 52 2.25 -9.02 4.73
CA ASP A 52 1.98 -10.16 5.60
C ASP A 52 1.46 -11.38 4.81
N ARG A 53 0.57 -11.15 3.84
CA ARG A 53 -0.03 -12.23 3.04
C ARG A 53 0.92 -12.79 1.99
N LEU A 54 1.88 -12.01 1.51
CA LEU A 54 2.89 -12.48 0.57
C LEU A 54 3.93 -13.30 1.32
N ASP A 55 4.38 -12.83 2.49
CA ASP A 55 5.36 -13.52 3.34
C ASP A 55 4.81 -14.87 3.80
N ASN A 56 3.62 -14.87 4.42
CA ASN A 56 2.94 -16.10 4.82
C ASN A 56 2.70 -17.08 3.64
N LYS A 57 2.67 -16.57 2.40
CA LYS A 57 2.54 -17.41 1.21
C LYS A 57 3.90 -17.95 0.76
N GLY A 58 4.97 -17.17 0.88
CA GLY A 58 6.37 -17.60 0.69
C GLY A 58 6.70 -18.74 1.63
N ASP A 59 6.55 -18.53 2.93
CA ASP A 59 6.83 -19.54 3.97
C ASP A 59 6.12 -20.88 3.70
N ARG A 60 4.84 -20.82 3.28
CA ARG A 60 4.06 -22.02 2.95
C ARG A 60 4.51 -22.72 1.68
N ILE A 61 5.09 -21.99 0.73
CA ILE A 61 5.67 -22.59 -0.47
C ILE A 61 6.97 -23.30 -0.10
N ASP A 62 7.83 -22.65 0.68
CA ASP A 62 9.11 -23.19 1.12
C ASP A 62 8.91 -24.45 1.95
N GLU A 63 8.07 -24.38 2.98
CA GLU A 63 7.72 -25.54 3.81
C GLU A 63 7.20 -26.71 2.95
N ARG A 64 6.42 -26.43 1.90
CA ARG A 64 5.92 -27.49 1.00
C ARG A 64 6.98 -28.06 0.07
N LEU A 65 7.95 -27.25 -0.35
CA LEU A 65 9.07 -27.69 -1.19
C LEU A 65 10.04 -28.53 -0.38
N ASP A 66 10.40 -28.10 0.83
CA ASP A 66 11.28 -28.81 1.75
C ASP A 66 10.70 -30.17 2.14
N ASN A 67 9.45 -30.18 2.64
CA ASN A 67 8.74 -31.43 2.96
C ASN A 67 8.64 -32.38 1.76
N ARG A 68 8.64 -31.85 0.54
CA ARG A 68 8.61 -32.67 -0.67
C ARG A 68 10.00 -33.20 -1.02
N GLY A 69 11.05 -32.39 -0.85
CA GLY A 69 12.45 -32.79 -0.97
C GLY A 69 12.75 -33.96 -0.04
N ASP A 70 12.55 -33.75 1.26
CA ASP A 70 12.80 -34.76 2.30
C ASP A 70 12.15 -36.12 2.01
N ARG A 71 10.90 -36.11 1.53
CA ARG A 71 10.16 -37.34 1.18
C ARG A 71 10.73 -38.03 -0.05
N ILE A 72 11.22 -37.27 -1.01
CA ILE A 72 11.85 -37.81 -2.22
C ILE A 72 13.20 -38.40 -1.86
N ASP A 73 14.02 -37.69 -1.09
CA ASP A 73 15.35 -38.12 -0.70
C ASP A 73 15.29 -39.39 0.14
N ALA A 74 14.45 -39.40 1.18
CA ALA A 74 14.22 -40.59 1.99
C ALA A 74 13.68 -41.79 1.16
N ASN A 75 13.01 -41.55 0.03
CA ASN A 75 12.58 -42.63 -0.87
C ASN A 75 13.71 -43.12 -1.78
N LEU A 76 14.55 -42.21 -2.27
CA LEU A 76 15.67 -42.51 -3.15
C LEU A 76 16.79 -43.21 -2.39
N ASP A 77 17.14 -42.73 -1.20
CA ASP A 77 18.14 -43.34 -0.32
C ASP A 77 17.79 -44.79 -0.03
N ARG A 78 16.55 -45.05 0.45
CA ARG A 78 16.08 -46.43 0.69
C ARG A 78 16.13 -47.33 -0.55
N LYS A 79 15.99 -46.76 -1.75
CA LYS A 79 16.11 -47.53 -3.00
C LYS A 79 17.58 -47.74 -3.37
N SER A 80 18.43 -46.76 -3.10
CA SER A 80 19.87 -46.81 -3.31
C SER A 80 20.49 -47.87 -2.41
N ASP A 81 20.20 -47.83 -1.11
CA ASP A 81 20.65 -48.81 -0.11
C ASP A 81 20.26 -50.24 -0.49
N ARG A 82 19.02 -50.44 -0.96
CA ARG A 82 18.55 -51.76 -1.42
C ARG A 82 19.24 -52.22 -2.70
N ALA A 83 19.59 -51.30 -3.59
CA ALA A 83 20.32 -51.63 -4.80
C ALA A 83 21.76 -52.02 -4.46
N GLU A 84 22.42 -51.29 -3.57
CA GLU A 84 23.77 -51.59 -3.07
C GLU A 84 23.80 -52.94 -2.34
N ALA A 85 22.86 -53.20 -1.43
CA ALA A 85 22.73 -54.48 -0.74
C ALA A 85 22.49 -55.67 -1.69
N ALA A 86 21.98 -55.41 -2.90
CA ALA A 86 21.78 -56.42 -3.94
C ALA A 86 22.97 -56.53 -4.92
N GLY A 87 24.09 -55.84 -4.66
CA GLY A 87 25.27 -55.79 -5.54
C GLY A 87 25.02 -55.04 -6.85
N ARG A 88 24.06 -54.11 -6.87
CA ARG A 88 23.67 -53.31 -8.05
C ARG A 88 24.17 -51.89 -7.96
N ASP A 89 25.48 -51.72 -7.80
CA ASP A 89 26.13 -50.41 -7.55
C ASP A 89 25.82 -49.39 -8.65
N GLY A 90 25.77 -49.82 -9.91
CA GLY A 90 25.39 -48.95 -11.03
C GLY A 90 23.94 -48.45 -10.99
N LEU A 91 23.03 -49.17 -10.31
CA LEU A 91 21.67 -48.68 -10.06
C LEU A 91 21.63 -47.72 -8.87
N ALA A 92 22.35 -48.02 -7.78
CA ALA A 92 22.49 -47.14 -6.63
C ALA A 92 23.00 -45.74 -7.07
N GLN A 93 24.12 -45.71 -7.79
CA GLN A 93 24.69 -44.46 -8.32
C GLN A 93 23.71 -43.69 -9.23
N ARG A 94 22.86 -44.38 -10.00
CA ARG A 94 21.84 -43.73 -10.84
C ARG A 94 20.69 -43.14 -10.02
N LEU A 95 20.38 -43.70 -8.86
CA LEU A 95 19.37 -43.19 -7.95
C LEU A 95 19.89 -41.95 -7.21
N ASP A 96 21.14 -41.97 -6.74
CA ASP A 96 21.77 -40.80 -6.09
C ASP A 96 21.84 -39.61 -7.07
N ASN A 97 22.35 -39.86 -8.28
CA ASN A 97 22.37 -38.85 -9.36
C ASN A 97 20.98 -38.33 -9.72
N LYS A 98 19.92 -39.11 -9.47
CA LYS A 98 18.55 -38.69 -9.70
C LYS A 98 18.05 -37.81 -8.54
N GLY A 99 18.45 -38.09 -7.30
CA GLY A 99 18.23 -37.24 -6.13
C GLY A 99 18.79 -35.85 -6.37
N ASP A 100 20.09 -35.76 -6.65
CA ASP A 100 20.78 -34.51 -6.98
C ASP A 100 20.09 -33.69 -8.09
N ARG A 101 19.49 -34.36 -9.09
CA ARG A 101 18.78 -33.69 -10.18
C ARG A 101 17.41 -33.18 -9.74
N ILE A 102 16.77 -33.85 -8.80
CA ILE A 102 15.50 -33.42 -8.23
C ILE A 102 15.74 -32.24 -7.29
N ASP A 103 16.76 -32.28 -6.46
CA ASP A 103 17.08 -31.21 -5.49
C ASP A 103 17.32 -29.91 -6.21
N ARG A 104 18.24 -29.91 -7.19
CA ARG A 104 18.46 -28.76 -8.07
C ARG A 104 17.17 -28.26 -8.73
N ARG A 105 16.22 -29.14 -9.05
CA ARG A 105 14.93 -28.73 -9.64
C ARG A 105 13.95 -28.17 -8.62
N LEU A 106 14.04 -28.57 -7.36
CA LEU A 106 13.24 -28.03 -6.27
C LEU A 106 13.79 -26.67 -5.86
N ASP A 107 15.11 -26.51 -5.72
CA ASP A 107 15.78 -25.23 -5.46
C ASP A 107 15.40 -24.19 -6.53
N ASN A 108 15.57 -24.55 -7.80
CA ASN A 108 15.17 -23.70 -8.92
C ASN A 108 13.65 -23.37 -8.94
N ARG A 109 12.80 -24.18 -8.30
CA ARG A 109 11.37 -23.86 -8.15
C ARG A 109 11.13 -22.91 -6.99
N GLY A 110 11.87 -23.05 -5.89
CA GLY A 110 11.90 -22.11 -4.76
C GLY A 110 12.30 -20.73 -5.25
N ASP A 111 13.49 -20.60 -5.85
CA ASP A 111 14.00 -19.33 -6.38
C ASP A 111 13.00 -18.63 -7.32
N ARG A 112 12.31 -19.40 -8.17
CA ARG A 112 11.30 -18.87 -9.10
C ARG A 112 10.01 -18.46 -8.40
N ALA A 113 9.66 -19.12 -7.30
CA ALA A 113 8.52 -18.73 -6.49
C ALA A 113 8.81 -17.40 -5.78
N ASP A 114 10.00 -17.27 -5.19
CA ASP A 114 10.45 -16.08 -4.47
C ASP A 114 10.50 -14.88 -5.40
N GLN A 115 11.19 -15.00 -6.54
CA GLN A 115 11.23 -13.95 -7.55
C GLN A 115 9.83 -13.54 -8.00
N ARG A 116 8.86 -14.45 -8.07
CA ARG A 116 7.48 -14.12 -8.45
C ARG A 116 6.72 -13.40 -7.34
N LEU A 117 7.01 -13.70 -6.08
CA LEU A 117 6.44 -13.02 -4.93
C LEU A 117 7.01 -11.61 -4.80
N ASP A 118 8.33 -11.44 -4.92
CA ASP A 118 9.01 -10.14 -4.90
C ASP A 118 8.48 -9.22 -6.00
N ASN A 119 8.49 -9.71 -7.25
CA ASN A 119 7.93 -8.96 -8.39
C ASN A 119 6.45 -8.61 -8.20
N ARG A 120 5.72 -9.37 -7.39
CA ARG A 120 4.31 -9.10 -7.06
C ARG A 120 4.20 -8.07 -5.95
N GLY A 121 5.07 -8.10 -4.94
CA GLY A 121 5.23 -7.08 -3.91
C GLY A 121 5.51 -5.73 -4.55
N ASP A 122 6.58 -5.63 -5.33
CA ASP A 122 6.97 -4.40 -6.04
C ASP A 122 5.83 -3.78 -6.85
N ARG A 123 5.06 -4.62 -7.57
CA ARG A 123 3.93 -4.15 -8.39
C ARG A 123 2.78 -3.61 -7.54
N ILE A 124 2.61 -4.13 -6.33
CA ILE A 124 1.59 -3.68 -5.40
C ILE A 124 2.03 -2.37 -4.77
N ASP A 125 3.27 -2.26 -4.32
CA ASP A 125 3.82 -1.05 -3.70
C ASP A 125 3.75 0.12 -4.67
N ASN A 126 4.25 -0.07 -5.89
CA ASN A 126 4.11 0.90 -6.96
C ASN A 126 2.65 1.33 -7.21
N ARG A 127 1.67 0.43 -7.05
CA ARG A 127 0.24 0.77 -7.22
C ARG A 127 -0.31 1.54 -6.03
N LEU A 128 0.15 1.25 -4.82
CA LEU A 128 -0.24 1.94 -3.60
C LEU A 128 0.33 3.37 -3.60
N ASP A 129 1.61 3.54 -3.92
CA ASP A 129 2.26 4.86 -4.07
C ASP A 129 1.55 5.73 -5.11
N ASN A 130 1.29 5.16 -6.28
CA ASN A 130 0.54 5.84 -7.34
C ASN A 130 -0.88 6.22 -6.91
N ARG A 131 -1.49 5.45 -5.99
CA ARG A 131 -2.81 5.76 -5.45
C ARG A 131 -2.72 6.85 -4.38
N GLY A 132 -1.70 6.84 -3.52
CA GLY A 132 -1.37 7.89 -2.55
C GLY A 132 -1.19 9.23 -3.27
N HIS A 133 -0.24 9.31 -4.20
CA HIS A 133 0.01 10.52 -4.99
C HIS A 133 -1.19 11.05 -5.78
N ARG A 134 -2.15 10.18 -6.15
CA ARG A 134 -3.40 10.62 -6.80
C ARG A 134 -4.41 11.16 -5.78
N ALA A 135 -4.42 10.63 -4.56
CA ALA A 135 -5.21 11.15 -3.46
C ALA A 135 -4.71 12.54 -3.05
N ASP A 136 -3.40 12.71 -2.84
CA ASP A 136 -2.78 13.97 -2.43
C ASP A 136 -3.07 15.07 -3.45
N ARG A 137 -2.77 14.82 -4.73
CA ARG A 137 -3.07 15.77 -5.81
C ARG A 137 -4.55 16.14 -5.92
N ARG A 138 -5.46 15.23 -5.55
CA ARG A 138 -6.90 15.54 -5.52
C ARG A 138 -7.26 16.40 -4.32
N ASN A 139 -6.58 16.22 -3.19
CA ASN A 139 -6.76 17.01 -1.98
C ASN A 139 -6.25 18.44 -2.20
N ASP A 140 -5.02 18.59 -2.71
CA ASP A 140 -4.40 19.88 -3.02
C ASP A 140 -5.28 20.71 -3.95
N ARG A 141 -5.74 20.12 -5.06
CA ARG A 141 -6.62 20.79 -6.03
C ARG A 141 -7.96 21.21 -5.41
N ARG A 142 -8.46 20.47 -4.42
CA ARG A 142 -9.68 20.83 -3.71
C ARG A 142 -9.42 21.99 -2.75
N GLY A 143 -8.34 21.94 -1.98
CA GLY A 143 -7.90 23.04 -1.11
C GLY A 143 -7.72 24.34 -1.89
N GLN A 144 -6.95 24.31 -2.99
CA GLN A 144 -6.75 25.45 -3.89
C GLN A 144 -8.06 26.03 -4.44
N ARG A 145 -9.02 25.17 -4.82
CA ARG A 145 -10.34 25.61 -5.32
C ARG A 145 -11.18 26.29 -4.24
N ILE A 146 -11.02 25.89 -2.99
CA ILE A 146 -11.73 26.48 -1.87
C ILE A 146 -11.11 27.84 -1.54
N ASN A 147 -9.79 27.90 -1.43
CA ASN A 147 -9.05 29.15 -1.18
C ASN A 147 -9.41 30.19 -2.25
N ALA A 148 -9.33 29.81 -3.54
CA ALA A 148 -9.72 30.70 -4.64
C ALA A 148 -11.20 31.16 -4.58
N ARG A 149 -12.12 30.37 -4.04
CA ARG A 149 -13.53 30.77 -3.86
C ARG A 149 -13.69 31.73 -2.67
N THR A 150 -12.96 31.50 -1.59
CA THR A 150 -12.94 32.38 -0.41
C THR A 150 -12.35 33.74 -0.77
N ASP A 151 -11.21 33.75 -1.46
CA ASP A 151 -10.52 34.97 -1.91
C ASP A 151 -11.39 35.80 -2.86
N ARG A 152 -12.00 35.17 -3.88
CA ARG A 152 -12.91 35.87 -4.82
C ARG A 152 -14.10 36.50 -4.10
N ARG A 153 -14.64 35.85 -3.07
CA ARG A 153 -15.79 36.38 -2.31
C ARG A 153 -15.38 37.54 -1.40
N GLN A 154 -14.20 37.49 -0.80
CA GLN A 154 -13.64 38.62 -0.04
C GLN A 154 -13.33 39.82 -0.96
N ALA A 155 -12.74 39.58 -2.14
CA ALA A 155 -12.47 40.61 -3.13
C ALA A 155 -13.75 41.30 -3.65
N ASN A 156 -14.80 40.53 -3.96
CA ASN A 156 -16.06 41.10 -4.46
C ASN A 156 -16.82 41.94 -3.40
N ARG A 157 -16.60 41.65 -2.10
CA ARG A 157 -17.20 42.41 -0.99
C ARG A 157 -16.40 43.67 -0.64
N SER A 158 -15.07 43.63 -0.71
CA SER A 158 -14.23 44.82 -0.55
C SER A 158 -14.39 45.79 -1.73
N GLY A 159 -14.59 45.29 -2.95
CA GLY A 159 -14.92 46.11 -4.12
C GLY A 159 -16.29 46.81 -4.03
N ARG A 160 -17.26 46.25 -3.30
CA ARG A 160 -18.56 46.88 -3.00
C ARG A 160 -18.50 47.93 -1.89
N ARG A 161 -17.38 48.06 -1.18
CA ARG A 161 -17.15 49.04 -0.10
C ARG A 161 -16.47 50.33 -0.61
N ARG A 162 -16.18 50.45 -1.91
CA ARG A 162 -15.63 51.64 -2.56
C ARG A 162 -16.71 52.43 -3.27
#